data_AF-A0A9E0JUI8-F1
#
_entry.id   AF-A0A9E0JUI8-F1
#
_cell.length_a   1.000
_cell.length_b   1.000
_cell.length_c   1.000
_cell.angle_alpha   90.00
_cell.angle_beta   90.00
_cell.angle_gamma   90.00
#
_symmetry.space_group_name_H-M   'P 1'
#
loop_
_entity.id
_entity.type
_entity.pdbx_description
1 polymer ?
#
loop_
_entity_poly.entity_id
_entity_poly.type
_entity_poly.pdbx_seq_one_letter_code
_entity_poly.pdbx_strand_id
1 'polypeptide(L)'
;NTRYATFYFTDTLIVLDVVPHGIREVFRYKARRTAGVKPAEDFGAMSNRLGDAWWAEEKRTTKNYLASRRVLEMAERLAMAEGLKRPRWVKVPGVKPESILLLDMAKADLASREPHKIIKNAYRRQVKIHHPDAGGTAAAFRRIHAAYQDLLNWAEHPTFIRHRGFPDKWYYDGDHKRWIQPVPLKKG
;
A
#
# COMPACT_ATOMS: atom_id res chain seq x y z
N ASN A 1 5.12 16.51 -13.05
CA ASN A 1 4.13 16.25 -14.12
C ASN A 1 3.42 14.90 -14.06
N THR A 2 3.77 13.98 -13.14
CA THR A 2 3.03 12.71 -12.96
C THR A 2 1.72 12.95 -12.21
N ARG A 3 0.58 12.56 -12.80
CA ARG A 3 -0.74 12.59 -12.15
C ARG A 3 -0.88 11.45 -11.14
N TYR A 4 -0.49 10.25 -11.57
CA TYR A 4 -0.29 9.14 -10.66
C TYR A 4 0.64 8.10 -11.28
N ALA A 5 1.18 7.23 -10.44
CA ALA A 5 1.89 6.04 -10.88
C ALA A 5 1.46 4.82 -10.07
N THR A 6 1.70 3.63 -10.59
CA THR A 6 1.57 2.39 -9.81
C THR A 6 2.81 1.54 -9.92
N PHE A 7 3.16 0.87 -8.83
CA PHE A 7 4.26 -0.08 -8.77
C PHE A 7 3.75 -1.41 -8.21
N TYR A 8 4.11 -2.50 -8.89
CA TYR A 8 3.79 -3.86 -8.45
C TYR A 8 4.78 -4.84 -9.06
N PHE A 9 4.76 -6.07 -8.53
CA PHE A 9 5.58 -7.15 -9.03
C PHE A 9 4.78 -8.45 -9.05
N THR A 10 5.18 -9.34 -9.94
CA THR A 10 4.73 -10.74 -10.00
C THR A 10 5.90 -11.64 -9.62
N ASP A 11 5.79 -12.95 -9.83
CA ASP A 11 6.92 -13.86 -9.68
C ASP A 11 8.00 -13.63 -10.75
N THR A 12 7.65 -13.00 -11.88
CA THR A 12 8.50 -12.92 -13.07
C THR A 12 8.83 -11.50 -13.52
N LEU A 13 8.07 -10.50 -13.09
CA LEU A 13 8.20 -9.12 -13.56
C LEU A 13 8.11 -8.10 -12.43
N ILE A 14 8.88 -7.03 -12.57
CA ILE A 14 8.66 -5.73 -11.93
C ILE A 14 7.94 -4.83 -12.92
N VAL A 15 6.93 -4.09 -12.47
CA VAL A 15 6.17 -3.17 -13.31
C VAL A 15 6.00 -1.81 -12.64
N LEU A 16 6.30 -0.75 -13.40
CA LEU A 16 6.03 0.64 -13.05
C LEU A 16 5.16 1.27 -14.15
N ASP A 17 3.95 1.66 -13.78
CA ASP A 17 3.03 2.38 -14.66
C ASP A 17 3.00 3.86 -14.29
N VAL A 18 3.28 4.75 -15.23
CA VAL A 18 3.27 6.21 -15.03
C VAL A 18 2.19 6.83 -15.89
N VAL A 19 1.38 7.71 -15.29
CA VAL A 19 0.36 8.49 -15.99
C VAL A 19 0.62 9.97 -15.79
N PRO A 20 1.15 10.67 -16.81
CA PRO A 20 1.33 12.12 -16.77
C PRO A 20 -0.01 12.88 -16.73
N HIS A 21 0.02 14.13 -16.26
CA HIS A 21 -1.12 15.03 -16.40
C HIS A 21 -1.44 15.32 -17.87
N GLY A 22 -2.72 15.45 -18.20
CA GLY A 22 -3.19 15.78 -19.55
C GLY A 22 -3.15 14.64 -20.56
N ILE A 23 -2.50 13.52 -20.26
CA ILE A 23 -2.37 12.38 -21.18
C ILE A 23 -3.28 11.22 -20.74
N ARG A 24 -3.99 10.60 -21.70
CA ARG A 24 -4.90 9.45 -21.48
C ARG A 24 -4.24 8.11 -21.82
N GLU A 25 -2.96 7.98 -21.53
CA GLU A 25 -2.15 6.80 -21.78
C GLU A 25 -1.38 6.42 -20.51
N VAL A 26 -1.03 5.15 -20.43
CA VAL A 26 -0.14 4.60 -19.41
C VAL A 26 1.22 4.33 -20.03
N PHE A 27 2.26 4.90 -19.43
CA PHE A 27 3.65 4.64 -19.80
C PHE A 27 4.17 3.55 -18.87
N ARG A 28 4.29 2.33 -19.39
CA ARG A 28 4.66 1.14 -18.61
C ARG A 28 6.13 0.80 -18.81
N TYR A 29 6.83 0.66 -17.70
CA TYR A 29 8.17 0.09 -17.62
C TYR A 29 8.08 -1.30 -17.02
N LYS A 30 8.82 -2.25 -17.60
CA LYS A 30 8.91 -3.62 -17.11
C LYS A 30 10.39 -4.02 -16.98
N ALA A 31 10.69 -4.81 -15.97
CA ALA A 31 11.95 -5.52 -15.84
C ALA A 31 11.67 -6.97 -15.43
N ARG A 32 12.50 -7.91 -15.88
CA ARG A 32 12.44 -9.29 -15.40
C ARG A 32 12.90 -9.36 -13.96
N ARG A 33 12.24 -10.21 -13.18
CA ARG A 33 12.72 -10.55 -11.84
C ARG A 33 13.89 -11.51 -11.90
N THR A 34 14.83 -11.31 -11.00
CA THR A 34 15.98 -12.19 -10.83
C THR A 34 15.66 -13.20 -9.72
N ALA A 35 15.89 -14.49 -9.99
CA ALA A 35 15.63 -15.54 -9.01
C ALA A 35 16.51 -15.34 -7.75
N GLY A 36 15.90 -15.46 -6.57
CA GLY A 36 16.58 -15.22 -5.29
C GLY A 36 16.79 -13.76 -4.91
N VAL A 37 16.42 -12.80 -5.77
CA VAL A 37 16.58 -11.36 -5.53
C VAL A 37 15.28 -10.74 -5.03
N LYS A 38 15.39 -9.77 -4.11
CA LYS A 38 14.24 -9.03 -3.60
C LYS A 38 13.67 -8.13 -4.70
N PRO A 39 12.34 -8.00 -4.84
CA PRO A 39 11.72 -7.11 -5.83
C PRO A 39 12.22 -5.66 -5.80
N ALA A 40 12.61 -5.18 -4.62
CA ALA A 40 13.16 -3.83 -4.44
C ALA A 40 14.51 -3.64 -5.15
N GLU A 41 15.33 -4.68 -5.22
CA GLU A 41 16.65 -4.63 -5.89
C GLU A 41 16.48 -4.62 -7.41
N ASP A 42 15.64 -5.50 -7.96
CA ASP A 42 15.29 -5.48 -9.40
C ASP A 42 14.65 -4.14 -9.80
N PHE A 43 13.80 -3.58 -8.94
CA PHE A 43 13.25 -2.23 -9.14
C PHE A 43 14.32 -1.13 -9.10
N GLY A 44 15.28 -1.24 -8.18
CA GLY A 44 16.43 -0.33 -8.08
C GLY A 44 17.25 -0.35 -9.37
N ALA A 45 17.56 -1.54 -9.89
CA ALA A 45 18.27 -1.69 -11.16
C ALA A 45 17.50 -1.08 -12.33
N MET A 46 16.18 -1.33 -12.44
CA MET A 46 15.34 -0.70 -13.46
C MET A 46 15.34 0.83 -13.34
N SER A 47 15.21 1.36 -12.12
CA SER A 47 15.18 2.80 -11.85
C SER A 47 16.51 3.47 -12.18
N ASN A 48 17.63 2.84 -11.84
CA ASN A 48 18.97 3.32 -12.21
C ASN A 48 19.12 3.42 -13.72
N ARG A 49 18.73 2.38 -14.47
CA ARG A 49 18.76 2.42 -15.95
C ARG A 49 17.96 3.57 -16.54
N LEU A 50 16.78 3.86 -15.99
CA LEU A 50 15.95 4.99 -16.42
C LEU A 50 16.60 6.33 -16.03
N GLY A 51 17.19 6.41 -14.85
CA GLY A 51 17.97 7.57 -14.39
C GLY A 51 19.18 7.85 -15.26
N ASP A 52 19.95 6.82 -15.62
CA ASP A 52 21.11 6.93 -16.51
C ASP A 52 20.71 7.47 -17.88
N ALA A 53 19.61 6.98 -18.45
CA ALA A 53 19.07 7.49 -19.71
C ALA A 53 18.63 8.96 -19.60
N TRP A 54 18.06 9.35 -18.45
CA TRP A 54 17.69 10.73 -18.17
C TRP A 54 18.92 11.64 -18.11
N TRP A 55 19.93 11.27 -17.30
CA TRP A 55 21.15 12.05 -17.12
C TRP A 55 21.97 12.15 -18.40
N ALA A 56 22.03 11.08 -19.20
CA ALA A 56 22.70 11.11 -20.50
C ALA A 56 22.04 12.14 -21.45
N GLU A 57 20.71 12.19 -21.48
CA GLU A 57 19.98 13.12 -22.34
C GLU A 57 20.03 14.57 -21.83
N GLU A 58 20.00 14.76 -20.50
CA GLU A 58 20.20 16.07 -19.88
C GLU A 58 21.60 16.59 -20.20
N LYS A 59 22.65 15.78 -19.98
CA LYS A 59 24.04 16.13 -20.31
C LYS A 59 24.23 16.49 -21.79
N ARG A 60 23.49 15.83 -22.68
CA ARG A 60 23.56 16.07 -24.13
C ARG A 60 22.85 17.35 -24.57
N THR A 61 21.78 17.74 -23.89
CA THR A 61 20.85 18.78 -24.39
C THR A 61 20.66 19.98 -23.48
N THR A 62 21.13 19.88 -22.22
CA THR A 62 20.91 20.78 -21.09
C THR A 62 19.43 21.09 -20.80
N LYS A 63 18.51 20.24 -21.28
CA LYS A 63 17.07 20.46 -21.24
C LYS A 63 16.34 19.33 -20.51
N ASN A 64 15.92 19.59 -19.26
CA ASN A 64 15.18 18.64 -18.42
C ASN A 64 13.91 18.05 -19.07
N TYR A 65 13.20 18.83 -19.89
CA TYR A 65 12.00 18.34 -20.56
C TYR A 65 12.32 17.30 -21.65
N LEU A 66 13.47 17.42 -22.34
CA LEU A 66 13.92 16.44 -23.32
C LEU A 66 14.36 15.15 -22.63
N ALA A 67 15.09 15.26 -21.52
CA ALA A 67 15.44 14.12 -20.68
C ALA A 67 14.21 13.37 -20.16
N SER A 68 13.20 14.10 -19.68
CA SER A 68 11.94 13.52 -19.22
C SER A 68 11.17 12.85 -20.36
N ARG A 69 11.14 13.46 -21.55
CA ARG A 69 10.52 12.89 -22.76
C ARG A 69 11.24 11.62 -23.19
N ARG A 70 12.58 11.61 -23.17
CA ARG A 70 13.41 10.44 -23.50
C ARG A 70 13.07 9.24 -22.65
N VAL A 71 12.91 9.44 -21.33
CA VAL A 71 12.50 8.37 -20.41
C VAL A 71 11.09 7.87 -20.75
N LEU A 72 10.13 8.77 -21.00
CA LEU A 72 8.78 8.38 -21.42
C LEU A 72 8.76 7.58 -22.73
N GLU A 73 9.62 7.93 -23.70
CA GLU A 73 9.76 7.21 -24.97
C GLU A 73 10.33 5.78 -24.80
N MET A 74 10.99 5.48 -23.68
CA MET A 74 11.46 4.12 -23.36
C MET A 74 10.35 3.21 -22.82
N ALA A 75 9.17 3.76 -22.53
CA ALA A 75 8.05 3.01 -21.99
C ALA A 75 7.22 2.33 -23.08
N GLU A 76 6.60 1.21 -22.73
CA GLU A 76 5.47 0.68 -23.48
C GLU A 76 4.27 1.61 -23.28
N ARG A 77 3.69 2.11 -24.38
CA ARG A 77 2.51 2.97 -24.35
C ARG A 77 1.25 2.12 -24.42
N LEU A 78 0.43 2.21 -23.38
CA LEU A 78 -0.83 1.51 -23.29
C LEU A 78 -1.99 2.50 -23.28
N ALA A 79 -3.02 2.25 -24.08
CA ALA A 79 -4.27 2.97 -23.94
C ALA A 79 -4.84 2.78 -22.53
N MET A 80 -5.43 3.82 -21.94
CA MET A 80 -6.15 3.68 -20.67
C MET A 80 -7.43 2.84 -20.86
N ALA A 81 -7.29 1.51 -20.90
CA ALA A 81 -8.41 0.58 -20.88
C ALA A 81 -9.04 0.50 -19.48
N GLU A 82 -10.27 0.00 -19.40
CA GLU A 82 -11.02 -0.13 -18.14
C GLU A 82 -10.31 -0.95 -17.05
N GLY A 83 -9.38 -1.84 -17.40
CA GLY A 83 -8.60 -2.63 -16.44
C GLY A 83 -7.47 -1.85 -15.73
N LEU A 84 -7.05 -0.71 -16.28
CA LEU A 84 -6.08 0.22 -15.68
C LEU A 84 -6.78 1.30 -14.82
N LYS A 85 -8.05 1.05 -14.46
CA LYS A 85 -8.97 2.01 -13.85
C LYS A 85 -8.33 2.68 -12.63
N ARG A 86 -8.49 4.00 -12.63
CA ARG A 86 -8.11 4.99 -11.62
C ARG A 86 -8.15 4.44 -10.19
N PRO A 87 -7.23 4.88 -9.32
CA PRO A 87 -7.22 4.49 -7.91
C PRO A 87 -8.62 4.68 -7.30
N ARG A 88 -9.13 3.63 -6.66
CA ARG A 88 -10.47 3.61 -6.08
C ARG A 88 -10.45 4.22 -4.70
N TRP A 89 -11.56 4.83 -4.31
CA TRP A 89 -11.79 5.19 -2.91
C TRP A 89 -12.13 3.93 -2.14
N VAL A 90 -11.36 3.65 -1.10
CA VAL A 90 -11.60 2.56 -0.16
C VAL A 90 -11.79 3.18 1.22
N LYS A 91 -12.81 2.70 1.93
CA LYS A 91 -13.08 3.07 3.33
C LYS A 91 -12.45 2.00 4.21
N VAL A 92 -11.57 2.41 5.12
CA VAL A 92 -10.97 1.51 6.12
C VAL A 92 -11.34 1.97 7.53
N PRO A 93 -11.52 1.05 8.49
CA PRO A 93 -11.67 1.40 9.91
C PRO A 93 -10.55 2.32 10.40
N GLY A 94 -10.92 3.44 11.02
CA GLY A 94 -9.99 4.42 11.60
C GLY A 94 -9.44 3.98 12.96
N VAL A 95 -8.88 2.77 13.03
CA VAL A 95 -8.33 2.19 14.26
C VAL A 95 -6.81 2.09 14.20
N LYS A 96 -6.18 2.09 15.37
CA LYS A 96 -4.73 1.87 15.52
C LYS A 96 -4.38 0.45 15.08
N PRO A 97 -3.43 0.24 14.15
CA PRO A 97 -2.98 -1.09 13.75
C PRO A 97 -2.49 -1.94 14.92
N GLU A 98 -1.86 -1.30 15.91
CA GLU A 98 -1.32 -1.94 17.11
C GLU A 98 -2.42 -2.58 17.96
N SER A 99 -3.60 -1.95 18.05
CA SER A 99 -4.72 -2.50 18.81
C SER A 99 -5.27 -3.77 18.19
N ILE A 100 -5.29 -3.86 16.85
CA ILE A 100 -5.67 -5.08 16.13
C ILE A 100 -4.64 -6.20 16.35
N LEU A 101 -3.34 -5.86 16.28
CA LEU A 101 -2.25 -6.81 16.48
C LEU A 101 -2.24 -7.37 17.91
N LEU A 102 -2.39 -6.52 18.93
CA LEU A 102 -2.41 -6.93 20.33
C LEU A 102 -3.59 -7.85 20.67
N LEU A 103 -4.69 -7.75 19.92
CA LEU A 103 -5.86 -8.62 20.07
C LEU A 103 -5.83 -9.86 19.18
N ASP A 104 -4.81 -9.99 18.32
CA ASP A 104 -4.68 -11.05 17.31
C ASP A 104 -5.96 -11.16 16.47
N MET A 105 -6.38 -10.02 15.91
CA MET A 105 -7.57 -9.90 15.08
C MET A 105 -7.19 -9.62 13.63
N ALA A 106 -8.07 -9.98 12.70
CA ALA A 106 -7.96 -9.48 11.34
C ALA A 106 -8.68 -8.13 11.22
N LYS A 107 -8.15 -7.21 10.40
CA LYS A 107 -8.88 -5.96 10.04
C LYS A 107 -10.27 -6.25 9.48
N ALA A 108 -10.44 -7.39 8.81
CA ALA A 108 -11.72 -7.81 8.23
C ALA A 108 -12.81 -8.05 9.27
N ASP A 109 -12.44 -8.41 10.51
CA ASP A 109 -13.36 -8.70 11.61
C ASP A 109 -14.13 -7.45 12.07
N LEU A 110 -13.50 -6.28 11.96
CA LEU A 110 -14.14 -4.99 12.27
C LEU A 110 -15.26 -4.63 11.30
N ALA A 111 -15.29 -5.27 10.12
CA ALA A 111 -16.35 -5.12 9.13
C ALA A 111 -17.39 -6.26 9.21
N SER A 112 -17.35 -7.09 10.26
CA SER A 112 -18.38 -8.08 10.54
C SER A 112 -19.70 -7.43 10.97
N ARG A 113 -20.79 -8.20 10.99
CA ARG A 113 -22.09 -7.77 11.55
C ARG A 113 -22.06 -7.61 13.06
N GLU A 114 -21.14 -8.30 13.76
CA GLU A 114 -21.04 -8.29 15.22
C GLU A 114 -19.62 -7.96 15.71
N PRO A 115 -19.04 -6.79 15.37
CA PRO A 115 -17.64 -6.47 15.70
C PRO A 115 -17.38 -6.49 17.21
N HIS A 116 -18.34 -6.01 18.02
CA HIS A 116 -18.28 -6.05 19.48
C HIS A 116 -18.05 -7.45 20.05
N LYS A 117 -18.74 -8.45 19.50
CA LYS A 117 -18.63 -9.84 19.96
C LYS A 117 -17.26 -10.43 19.63
N ILE A 118 -16.76 -10.13 18.43
CA ILE A 118 -15.44 -10.60 17.99
C ILE A 118 -14.35 -9.95 18.85
N ILE A 119 -14.42 -8.64 19.10
CA ILE A 119 -13.47 -7.91 19.96
C ILE A 119 -13.45 -8.49 21.37
N LYS A 120 -14.62 -8.70 21.99
CA LYS A 120 -14.73 -9.29 23.33
C LYS A 120 -14.14 -10.71 23.39
N ASN A 121 -14.39 -11.52 22.36
CA ASN A 121 -13.85 -12.88 22.30
C ASN A 121 -12.33 -12.88 22.09
N ALA A 122 -11.80 -12.01 21.24
CA ALA A 122 -10.38 -11.83 21.03
C ALA A 122 -9.66 -11.40 22.32
N TYR A 123 -10.23 -10.44 23.04
CA TYR A 123 -9.73 -10.01 24.34
C TYR A 123 -9.68 -11.16 25.35
N ARG A 124 -10.75 -11.95 25.49
CA ARG A 124 -10.77 -13.12 26.38
C ARG A 124 -9.67 -14.13 26.05
N ARG A 125 -9.42 -14.39 24.76
CA ARG A 125 -8.32 -15.28 24.33
C ARG A 125 -6.96 -14.73 24.75
N GLN A 126 -6.69 -13.44 24.48
CA GLN A 126 -5.42 -12.82 24.79
C GLN A 126 -5.17 -12.68 26.30
N VAL A 127 -6.21 -12.36 27.08
CA VAL A 127 -6.12 -12.33 28.53
C VAL A 127 -5.79 -13.72 29.09
N LYS A 128 -6.43 -14.78 28.59
CA LYS A 128 -6.14 -16.14 29.05
C LYS A 128 -4.66 -16.54 28.87
N ILE A 129 -4.02 -16.05 27.80
CA ILE A 129 -2.61 -16.33 27.50
C ILE A 129 -1.67 -15.45 28.33
N HIS A 130 -2.00 -14.16 28.48
CA HIS A 130 -1.09 -13.14 29.02
C HIS A 130 -1.45 -12.66 30.43
N HIS A 131 -2.37 -13.34 31.13
CA HIS A 131 -2.76 -12.96 32.48
C HIS A 131 -1.54 -13.05 33.43
N PRO A 132 -1.33 -12.08 34.33
CA PRO A 132 -0.24 -12.14 35.31
C PRO A 132 -0.23 -13.44 36.12
N ASP A 133 -1.40 -13.88 36.57
CA ASP A 133 -1.57 -15.12 37.35
C ASP A 133 -1.31 -16.40 36.53
N ALA A 134 -1.22 -16.30 35.20
CA ALA A 134 -0.92 -17.40 34.29
C ALA A 134 0.53 -17.34 33.74
N GLY A 135 1.41 -16.52 34.36
CA GLY A 135 2.80 -16.34 33.94
C GLY A 135 3.03 -15.20 32.95
N GLY A 136 2.02 -14.37 32.69
CA GLY A 136 2.14 -13.13 31.91
C GLY A 136 2.72 -11.97 32.73
N THR A 137 2.91 -10.82 32.07
CA THR A 137 3.34 -9.59 32.75
C THR A 137 2.18 -8.60 32.89
N ALA A 138 2.10 -7.92 34.03
CA ALA A 138 1.10 -6.86 34.25
C ALA A 138 1.18 -5.74 33.18
N ALA A 139 2.39 -5.46 32.66
CA ALA A 139 2.59 -4.51 31.59
C ALA A 139 1.94 -4.98 30.26
N ALA A 140 2.11 -6.26 29.89
CA ALA A 140 1.47 -6.82 28.70
C ALA A 140 -0.06 -6.82 28.83
N PHE A 141 -0.58 -7.22 30.00
CA PHE A 141 -2.02 -7.18 30.28
C PHE A 141 -2.61 -5.77 30.10
N ARG A 142 -1.96 -4.74 30.66
CA ARG A 142 -2.41 -3.35 30.49
C ARG A 142 -2.46 -2.91 29.03
N ARG A 143 -1.48 -3.32 28.21
CA ARG A 143 -1.47 -3.01 26.77
C ARG A 143 -2.62 -3.70 26.03
N ILE A 144 -2.88 -4.97 26.33
CA ILE A 144 -4.01 -5.73 25.76
C ILE A 144 -5.34 -5.10 26.17
N HIS A 145 -5.48 -4.72 27.44
CA HIS A 145 -6.69 -4.06 27.93
C HIS A 145 -6.92 -2.69 27.27
N ALA A 146 -5.88 -1.87 27.12
CA ALA A 146 -5.98 -0.59 26.42
C ALA A 146 -6.39 -0.78 24.94
N ALA A 147 -5.79 -1.76 24.24
CA ALA A 147 -6.18 -2.11 22.89
C ALA A 147 -7.65 -2.54 22.78
N TYR A 148 -8.15 -3.30 23.77
CA TYR A 148 -9.55 -3.72 23.85
C TYR A 148 -10.49 -2.52 24.00
N GLN A 149 -10.19 -1.59 24.90
CA GLN A 149 -10.99 -0.37 25.08
C GLN A 149 -11.00 0.48 23.81
N ASP A 150 -9.83 0.66 23.17
CA ASP A 150 -9.71 1.41 21.91
C ASP A 150 -10.61 0.81 20.81
N LEU A 151 -10.60 -0.51 20.62
CA LEU A 151 -11.43 -1.16 19.60
C LEU A 151 -12.92 -1.18 19.97
N LEU A 152 -13.26 -1.33 21.25
CA LEU A 152 -14.65 -1.31 21.70
C LEU A 152 -15.26 0.07 21.51
N ASN A 153 -14.55 1.13 21.91
CA ASN A 153 -14.98 2.51 21.67
C ASN A 153 -15.13 2.81 20.17
N TRP A 154 -14.24 2.29 19.32
CA TRP A 154 -14.43 2.38 17.87
C TRP A 154 -15.67 1.61 17.39
N ALA A 155 -15.96 0.43 17.93
CA ALA A 155 -17.13 -0.34 17.51
C ALA A 155 -18.45 0.36 17.90
N GLU A 156 -18.46 1.10 19.00
CA GLU A 156 -19.58 1.95 19.43
C GLU A 156 -19.70 3.22 18.58
N HIS A 157 -18.56 3.82 18.21
CA HIS A 157 -18.47 5.06 17.44
C HIS A 157 -17.54 4.90 16.22
N PRO A 158 -17.99 4.19 15.18
CA PRO A 158 -17.11 3.78 14.08
C PRO A 158 -16.70 4.97 13.21
N THR A 159 -15.40 5.27 13.26
CA THR A 159 -14.76 6.23 12.35
C THR A 159 -14.11 5.51 11.19
N PHE A 160 -14.13 6.12 10.00
CA PHE A 160 -13.54 5.55 8.80
C PHE A 160 -12.60 6.54 8.13
N ILE A 161 -11.45 6.05 7.69
CA ILE A 161 -10.51 6.81 6.86
C ILE A 161 -10.80 6.48 5.41
N ARG A 162 -10.97 7.52 4.58
CA ARG A 162 -11.03 7.37 3.11
C ARG A 162 -9.60 7.41 2.57
N HIS A 163 -9.22 6.38 1.82
CA HIS A 163 -7.96 6.39 1.09
C HIS A 163 -8.19 6.10 -0.39
N ARG A 164 -7.34 6.67 -1.24
CA ARG A 164 -7.36 6.49 -2.70
C ARG A 164 -6.16 5.61 -3.07
N GLY A 165 -6.40 4.45 -3.68
CA GLY A 165 -5.31 3.53 -4.00
C GLY A 165 -5.73 2.28 -4.78
N PHE A 166 -4.79 1.34 -4.92
CA PHE A 166 -4.99 0.03 -5.53
C PHE A 166 -4.87 -1.08 -4.48
N PRO A 167 -5.61 -2.19 -4.63
CA PRO A 167 -5.56 -3.29 -3.67
C PRO A 167 -4.26 -4.08 -3.68
N ASP A 168 -3.64 -4.16 -4.85
CA ASP A 168 -2.56 -5.06 -5.22
C ASP A 168 -1.28 -4.31 -5.62
N LYS A 169 -1.32 -2.98 -5.63
CA LYS A 169 -0.23 -2.13 -6.15
C LYS A 169 0.03 -0.94 -5.24
N TRP A 170 1.31 -0.59 -5.12
CA TRP A 170 1.71 0.71 -4.61
C TRP A 170 1.20 1.79 -5.56
N TYR A 171 0.69 2.88 -5.00
CA TYR A 171 0.09 3.98 -5.73
C TYR A 171 0.81 5.28 -5.40
N TYR A 172 1.37 5.95 -6.39
CA TYR A 172 1.89 7.30 -6.24
C TYR A 172 0.78 8.30 -6.50
N ASP A 173 0.48 9.11 -5.49
CA ASP A 173 -0.47 10.22 -5.58
C ASP A 173 0.26 11.48 -6.05
N GLY A 174 0.02 11.91 -7.29
CA GLY A 174 0.66 13.10 -7.85
C GLY A 174 0.24 14.40 -7.15
N ASP A 175 -1.00 14.46 -6.64
CA ASP A 175 -1.56 15.64 -5.98
C ASP A 175 -0.87 15.89 -4.63
N HIS A 176 -0.59 14.82 -3.87
CA HIS A 176 0.02 14.88 -2.53
C HIS A 176 1.50 14.44 -2.51
N LYS A 177 2.09 14.15 -3.67
CA LYS A 177 3.50 13.74 -3.86
C LYS A 177 3.96 12.62 -2.93
N ARG A 178 3.14 11.58 -2.76
CA ARG A 178 3.45 10.47 -1.84
C ARG A 178 3.12 9.11 -2.42
N TRP A 179 3.89 8.11 -2.02
CA TRP A 179 3.56 6.71 -2.26
C TRP A 179 2.61 6.18 -1.18
N ILE A 180 1.58 5.48 -1.62
CA ILE A 180 0.55 4.86 -0.80
C ILE A 180 0.67 3.35 -1.02
N GLN A 181 0.87 2.61 0.06
CA GLN A 181 0.99 1.16 0.02
C GLN A 181 -0.33 0.49 -0.44
N PRO A 182 -0.26 -0.70 -1.08
CA PRO A 182 -1.44 -1.48 -1.38
C PRO A 182 -2.25 -1.76 -0.11
N VAL A 183 -3.57 -1.69 -0.22
CA VAL A 183 -4.47 -2.09 0.88
C VAL A 183 -5.28 -3.28 0.40
N PRO A 184 -5.05 -4.48 0.93
CA PRO A 184 -5.73 -5.68 0.47
C PRO A 184 -7.24 -5.49 0.41
N LEU A 185 -7.83 -5.57 -0.79
CA LEU A 185 -9.28 -5.72 -0.93
C LEU A 185 -9.62 -7.16 -0.53
N LYS A 186 -10.70 -7.32 0.25
CA LYS A 186 -11.26 -8.63 0.58
C LYS A 186 -11.48 -9.45 -0.70
N LYS A 187 -11.08 -10.72 -0.71
CA LYS A 187 -11.86 -11.73 -1.44
C LYS A 187 -13.17 -11.89 -0.65
N GLY A 188 -14.29 -11.64 -1.32
CA GLY A 188 -15.63 -11.85 -0.75
C GLY A 188 -15.91 -13.32 -0.47
#